data_AF-A0A497GJ03-F1
#
_entry.id   AF-A0A497GJ03-F1
#
_cell.length_a   1.000
_cell.length_b   1.000
_cell.length_c   1.000
_cell.angle_alpha   90.00
_cell.angle_beta   90.00
_cell.angle_gamma   90.00
#
_symmetry.space_group_name_H-M   'P 1'
#
loop_
_entity.id
_entity.type
_entity.pdbx_description
1 polymer ?
#
loop_
_entity_poly.entity_id
_entity_poly.type
_entity_poly.pdbx_seq_one_letter_code
_entity_poly.pdbx_strand_id
1 'polypeptide(L)'
;MNTIEILRDSASRGINEYVKTIREVHRMRLADLHKAIEKYKDWKLFMVYFDLIDLLTHIFITKPHIIRKAYLELNRISRKLHERLDDGNTIFLIISDHGFVLSEDGVSGKHANYAFWSININEDWHPKDFTDYFNKILEWTRK
;
A
#
# COMPACT_ATOMS: atom_id res chain seq x y z
N MET A 1 19.25 2.20 9.81
CA MET A 1 19.20 0.89 9.11
C MET A 1 18.07 0.95 8.11
N ASN A 2 18.29 0.52 6.87
CA ASN A 2 17.27 0.55 5.83
C ASN A 2 16.19 -0.50 6.15
N THR A 3 14.89 -0.15 6.00
CA THR A 3 13.80 -1.11 6.28
C THR A 3 13.88 -2.36 5.41
N ILE A 4 14.43 -2.26 4.20
CA ILE A 4 14.68 -3.39 3.29
C ILE A 4 15.73 -4.35 3.87
N GLU A 5 16.81 -3.83 4.43
CA GLU A 5 17.86 -4.65 5.06
C GLU A 5 17.33 -5.38 6.29
N ILE A 6 16.51 -4.70 7.10
CA ILE A 6 15.87 -5.29 8.29
C ILE A 6 14.93 -6.45 7.89
N LEU A 7 14.12 -6.26 6.83
CA LEU A 7 13.26 -7.33 6.30
C LEU A 7 14.07 -8.51 5.78
N ARG A 8 15.15 -8.25 5.03
CA ARG A 8 16.02 -9.31 4.48
C ARG A 8 16.71 -10.10 5.58
N ASP A 9 17.26 -9.42 6.58
CA ASP A 9 17.93 -10.04 7.73
C ASP A 9 16.96 -10.90 8.54
N SER A 10 15.77 -10.38 8.86
CA SER A 10 14.75 -11.13 9.63
C SER A 10 14.21 -12.36 8.89
N ALA A 11 14.12 -12.33 7.56
CA ALA A 11 13.73 -13.50 6.76
C ALA A 11 14.69 -14.69 6.98
N SER A 12 15.99 -14.43 7.17
CA SER A 12 16.99 -15.46 7.47
C SER A 12 16.85 -16.08 8.87
N ARG A 13 16.16 -15.39 9.79
CA ARG A 13 15.94 -15.83 11.18
C ARG A 13 14.65 -16.63 11.37
N GLY A 14 13.88 -16.84 10.30
CA GLY A 14 12.67 -17.67 10.28
C GLY A 14 11.36 -16.89 10.24
N ILE A 15 10.27 -17.59 9.87
CA ILE A 15 8.97 -16.99 9.54
C ILE A 15 8.39 -16.14 10.68
N ASN A 16 8.49 -16.61 11.93
CA ASN A 16 7.91 -15.88 13.07
C ASN A 16 8.59 -14.52 13.29
N GLU A 17 9.92 -14.48 13.20
CA GLU A 17 10.68 -13.24 13.31
C GLU A 17 10.40 -12.35 12.10
N TYR A 18 10.35 -12.91 10.90
CA TYR A 18 10.01 -12.17 9.69
C TYR A 18 8.63 -11.50 9.77
N VAL A 19 7.59 -12.21 10.23
CA VAL A 19 6.24 -11.65 10.41
C VAL A 19 6.21 -10.55 11.46
N LYS A 20 6.97 -10.70 12.55
CA LYS A 20 7.11 -9.65 13.57
C LYS A 20 7.76 -8.41 12.96
N THR A 21 8.83 -8.59 12.18
CA THR A 21 9.54 -7.50 11.51
C THR A 21 8.69 -6.82 10.44
N ILE A 22 7.90 -7.54 9.65
CA ILE A 22 6.93 -6.96 8.70
C ILE A 22 5.99 -5.97 9.41
N ARG A 23 5.44 -6.37 10.56
CA ARG A 23 4.56 -5.50 11.36
C ARG A 23 5.29 -4.30 11.95
N GLU A 24 6.56 -4.46 12.33
CA GLU A 24 7.39 -3.36 12.82
C GLU A 24 7.69 -2.35 11.72
N VAL A 25 8.12 -2.80 10.55
CA VAL A 25 8.36 -1.94 9.38
C VAL A 25 7.08 -1.22 8.96
N HIS A 26 5.92 -1.90 8.98
CA HIS A 26 4.63 -1.26 8.71
C HIS A 26 4.37 -0.09 9.69
N ARG A 27 4.60 -0.31 11.00
CA ARG A 27 4.47 0.75 12.01
C ARG A 27 5.46 1.88 11.80
N MET A 28 6.71 1.59 11.43
CA MET A 28 7.71 2.61 11.12
C MET A 28 7.28 3.47 9.94
N ARG A 29 6.82 2.86 8.83
CA ARG A 29 6.33 3.57 7.65
C ARG A 29 5.09 4.42 7.96
N LEU A 30 4.18 3.92 8.78
CA LEU A 30 3.02 4.70 9.26
C LEU A 30 3.46 5.90 10.13
N ALA A 31 4.47 5.72 10.97
CA ALA A 31 5.03 6.83 11.75
C ALA A 31 5.71 7.87 10.85
N ASP A 32 6.45 7.42 9.83
CA ASP A 32 7.13 8.31 8.87
C ASP A 32 6.13 9.06 7.99
N LEU A 33 5.05 8.41 7.55
CA LEU A 33 3.90 9.04 6.90
C LEU A 33 3.35 10.20 7.74
N HIS A 34 3.05 9.98 9.02
CA HIS A 34 2.50 11.03 9.88
C HIS A 34 3.50 12.16 10.14
N LYS A 35 4.79 11.84 10.33
CA LYS A 35 5.84 12.86 10.45
C LYS A 35 5.97 13.70 9.17
N ALA A 36 5.89 13.07 8.00
CA ALA A 36 6.00 13.75 6.72
C ALA A 36 4.82 14.70 6.48
N ILE A 37 3.59 14.26 6.77
CA ILE A 37 2.38 15.10 6.71
C ILE A 37 2.51 16.34 7.61
N GLU A 38 3.00 16.17 8.84
CA GLU A 38 3.15 17.30 9.76
C GLU A 38 4.26 18.28 9.37
N LYS A 39 5.37 17.73 8.84
CA LYS A 39 6.55 18.52 8.49
C LYS A 39 6.39 19.30 7.19
N TYR A 40 5.69 18.74 6.20
CA TYR A 40 5.57 19.32 4.85
C TYR A 40 4.11 19.69 4.59
N LYS A 41 3.80 20.99 4.51
CA LYS A 41 2.41 21.49 4.52
C LYS A 41 1.85 21.94 3.16
N ASP A 42 2.66 21.96 2.10
CA ASP A 42 2.27 22.48 0.78
C ASP A 42 2.73 21.56 -0.36
N TRP A 43 2.42 20.27 -0.24
CA TRP A 43 2.77 19.31 -1.28
C TRP A 43 1.77 19.38 -2.45
N LYS A 44 2.29 19.37 -3.69
CA LYS A 44 1.47 19.10 -4.88
C LYS A 44 1.21 17.60 -5.06
N LEU A 45 2.15 16.78 -4.60
CA LEU A 45 2.08 15.32 -4.65
C LEU A 45 2.67 14.77 -3.37
N PHE A 46 1.91 13.94 -2.68
CA PHE A 46 2.35 13.17 -1.53
C PHE A 46 2.12 11.69 -1.81
N MET A 47 3.18 10.87 -1.73
CA MET A 47 3.11 9.43 -1.99
C MET A 47 3.62 8.64 -0.80
N VAL A 48 2.92 7.55 -0.49
CA VAL A 48 3.31 6.57 0.52
C VAL A 48 3.09 5.18 -0.03
N TYR A 49 4.00 4.27 0.30
CA TYR A 49 3.95 2.87 -0.10
C TYR A 49 3.90 1.96 1.13
N PHE A 50 3.04 0.95 1.09
CA PHE A 50 2.91 -0.07 2.12
C PHE A 50 2.98 -1.47 1.49
N ASP A 51 4.02 -2.23 1.84
CA ASP A 51 4.24 -3.62 1.40
C ASP A 51 3.53 -4.67 2.28
N LEU A 52 2.75 -4.23 3.28
CA LEU A 52 2.17 -5.10 4.31
C LEU A 52 1.41 -6.30 3.72
N ILE A 53 0.54 -6.03 2.74
CA ILE A 53 -0.30 -7.08 2.15
C ILE A 53 0.50 -8.01 1.27
N ASP A 54 1.45 -7.49 0.49
CA ASP A 54 2.34 -8.28 -0.35
C ASP A 54 3.13 -9.30 0.49
N LEU A 55 3.85 -8.79 1.50
CA LEU A 55 4.68 -9.62 2.37
C LEU A 55 3.86 -10.63 3.18
N LEU A 56 2.70 -10.24 3.72
CA LEU A 56 1.85 -11.17 4.46
C LEU A 56 1.21 -12.22 3.55
N THR A 57 0.87 -11.87 2.30
CA THR A 57 0.25 -12.81 1.37
C THR A 57 1.23 -13.89 0.94
N HIS A 58 2.51 -13.54 0.72
CA HIS A 58 3.57 -14.54 0.47
C HIS A 58 3.68 -15.62 1.56
N ILE A 59 3.32 -15.30 2.81
CA ILE A 59 3.42 -16.22 3.95
C ILE A 59 2.10 -16.92 4.26
N PHE A 60 0.98 -16.21 4.08
CA PHE A 60 -0.32 -16.58 4.64
C PHE A 60 -1.44 -16.64 3.59
N ILE A 61 -1.14 -16.88 2.32
CA ILE A 61 -2.16 -16.97 1.26
C ILE A 61 -3.26 -18.01 1.55
N THR A 62 -2.93 -19.11 2.22
CA THR A 62 -3.88 -20.13 2.67
C THR A 62 -4.67 -19.74 3.92
N LYS A 63 -4.38 -18.58 4.54
CA LYS A 63 -5.03 -18.06 5.75
C LYS A 63 -5.73 -16.72 5.44
N PRO A 64 -6.86 -16.75 4.71
CA PRO A 64 -7.53 -15.54 4.21
C PRO A 64 -7.95 -14.56 5.31
N HIS A 65 -8.21 -15.04 6.53
CA HIS A 65 -8.55 -14.19 7.66
C HIS A 65 -7.38 -13.29 8.12
N ILE A 66 -6.11 -13.69 7.91
CA ILE A 66 -4.94 -12.86 8.21
C ILE A 66 -4.81 -11.76 7.17
N ILE A 67 -4.92 -12.11 5.90
CA ILE A 67 -4.85 -11.18 4.77
C ILE A 67 -5.99 -10.15 4.87
N ARG A 68 -7.21 -10.61 5.15
CA ARG A 68 -8.37 -9.71 5.36
C ARG A 68 -8.12 -8.70 6.49
N LYS A 69 -7.48 -9.11 7.58
CA LYS A 69 -7.13 -8.16 8.66
C LYS A 69 -6.17 -7.08 8.18
N ALA A 70 -5.18 -7.42 7.36
CA ALA A 70 -4.27 -6.45 6.76
C ALA A 70 -4.98 -5.49 5.79
N TYR A 71 -5.88 -5.99 4.93
CA TYR A 71 -6.74 -5.13 4.10
C TYR A 71 -7.58 -4.16 4.93
N LEU A 72 -8.21 -4.64 6.01
CA LEU A 72 -9.01 -3.79 6.90
C LEU A 72 -8.15 -2.75 7.63
N GLU A 73 -6.91 -3.07 7.97
CA GLU A 73 -5.95 -2.13 8.54
C GLU A 73 -5.60 -1.01 7.55
N LEU A 74 -5.19 -1.35 6.32
CA LEU A 74 -4.90 -0.36 5.29
C LEU A 74 -6.13 0.48 4.93
N ASN A 75 -7.31 -0.12 4.86
CA ASN A 75 -8.56 0.60 4.61
C ASN A 75 -8.87 1.61 5.74
N ARG A 76 -8.64 1.23 7.01
CA ARG A 76 -8.80 2.16 8.14
C ARG A 76 -7.79 3.30 8.12
N ILE A 77 -6.54 3.02 7.73
CA ILE A 77 -5.50 4.04 7.56
C ILE A 77 -5.93 5.02 6.47
N SER A 78 -6.32 4.51 5.29
CA SER A 78 -6.79 5.33 4.18
C SER A 78 -7.95 6.23 4.57
N ARG A 79 -8.97 5.68 5.24
CA ARG A 79 -10.12 6.47 5.72
C ARG A 79 -9.68 7.59 6.67
N LYS A 80 -8.81 7.30 7.64
CA LYS A 80 -8.32 8.30 8.59
C LYS A 80 -7.49 9.40 7.92
N LEU A 81 -6.74 9.06 6.87
CA LEU A 81 -5.99 10.05 6.09
C LEU A 81 -6.93 10.94 5.28
N HIS A 82 -7.92 10.33 4.61
CA HIS A 82 -8.97 11.05 3.90
C HIS A 82 -9.71 12.02 4.82
N GLU A 83 -10.23 11.55 5.96
CA GLU A 83 -10.90 12.39 6.96
C GLU A 83 -10.02 13.55 7.50
N ARG A 84 -8.70 13.39 7.50
CA ARG A 84 -7.76 14.39 8.05
C ARG A 84 -7.30 15.42 7.03
N LEU A 85 -7.08 15.01 5.78
CA LEU A 85 -6.44 15.85 4.76
C LEU A 85 -7.41 16.32 3.69
N ASP A 86 -8.60 15.76 3.59
CA ASP A 86 -9.59 16.22 2.63
C ASP A 86 -10.06 17.63 2.98
N ASP A 87 -9.64 18.58 2.14
CA ASP A 87 -10.02 19.99 2.15
C ASP A 87 -11.02 20.33 1.04
N GLY A 88 -11.56 19.32 0.36
CA GLY A 88 -12.43 19.46 -0.81
C GLY A 88 -11.69 19.58 -2.14
N ASN A 89 -10.36 19.78 -2.13
CA ASN A 89 -9.52 19.86 -3.33
C ASN A 89 -8.46 18.75 -3.39
N THR A 90 -8.27 18.00 -2.32
CA THR A 90 -7.29 16.92 -2.24
C THR A 90 -7.77 15.65 -2.95
N ILE A 91 -7.03 15.21 -3.96
CA ILE A 91 -7.28 13.94 -4.65
C ILE A 91 -6.57 12.80 -3.93
N PHE A 92 -7.34 11.82 -3.49
CA PHE A 92 -6.88 10.56 -2.93
C PHE A 92 -6.91 9.48 -3.99
N LEU A 93 -5.74 9.13 -4.52
CA LEU A 93 -5.54 7.99 -5.39
C LEU A 93 -4.92 6.83 -4.60
N ILE A 94 -5.61 5.70 -4.54
CA ILE A 94 -5.11 4.46 -3.96
C ILE A 94 -4.89 3.48 -5.09
N ILE A 95 -3.68 2.94 -5.21
CA ILE A 95 -3.33 1.93 -6.22
C ILE A 95 -2.55 0.79 -5.58
N SER A 96 -2.68 -0.41 -6.15
CA SER A 96 -1.69 -1.48 -6.00
C SER A 96 -0.96 -1.67 -7.32
N ASP A 97 0.28 -2.14 -7.29
CA ASP A 97 1.09 -2.49 -8.46
C ASP A 97 0.77 -3.90 -9.00
N HIS A 98 0.19 -4.76 -8.17
CA HIS A 98 -0.34 -6.06 -8.58
C HIS A 98 -1.37 -6.59 -7.57
N GLY A 99 -1.85 -7.80 -7.85
CA GLY A 99 -2.67 -8.60 -6.96
C GLY A 99 -1.98 -9.93 -6.63
N PHE A 100 -2.72 -10.85 -6.02
CA PHE A 100 -2.27 -12.20 -5.72
C PHE A 100 -3.35 -13.22 -6.05
N VAL A 101 -2.91 -14.38 -6.53
CA VAL A 101 -3.75 -15.58 -6.68
C VAL A 101 -3.04 -16.78 -6.07
N LEU A 102 -3.83 -17.74 -5.59
CA LEU A 102 -3.31 -19.03 -5.15
C LEU A 102 -2.70 -19.77 -6.35
N SER A 103 -1.54 -20.37 -6.14
CA SER A 103 -0.92 -21.24 -7.13
C SER A 103 -1.69 -22.56 -7.26
N GLU A 104 -1.40 -23.31 -8.33
CA GLU A 104 -2.03 -24.61 -8.60
C GLU A 104 -1.72 -25.66 -7.51
N ASP A 105 -0.63 -25.49 -6.77
CA ASP A 105 -0.27 -26.34 -5.62
C ASP A 105 -1.19 -26.16 -4.40
N GLY A 106 -2.09 -25.15 -4.42
CA GLY A 106 -3.03 -24.86 -3.35
C GLY A 106 -2.40 -24.31 -2.06
N VAL A 107 -1.07 -24.10 -2.02
CA VAL A 107 -0.34 -23.71 -0.81
C VAL A 107 0.58 -22.50 -0.99
N SER A 108 1.04 -22.23 -2.21
CA SER A 108 1.82 -21.04 -2.54
C SER A 108 0.97 -19.97 -3.23
N GLY A 109 1.52 -18.76 -3.31
CA GLY A 109 0.90 -17.63 -3.99
C GLY A 109 1.78 -17.13 -5.12
N LYS A 110 1.15 -16.69 -6.20
CA LYS A 110 1.80 -15.98 -7.30
C LYS A 110 1.15 -14.61 -7.48
N HIS A 111 1.94 -13.67 -7.97
CA HIS A 111 1.42 -12.35 -8.35
C HIS A 111 0.39 -12.49 -9.47
N ALA A 112 -0.67 -11.71 -9.37
CA ALA A 112 -1.72 -11.67 -10.36
C ALA A 112 -1.49 -10.52 -11.35
N ASN A 113 -1.93 -10.70 -12.59
CA ASN A 113 -1.85 -9.68 -13.65
C ASN A 113 -2.99 -8.65 -13.58
N TYR A 114 -3.62 -8.50 -12.42
CA TYR A 114 -4.62 -7.48 -12.14
C TYR A 114 -4.20 -6.71 -10.89
N ALA A 115 -4.66 -5.48 -10.77
CA ALA A 115 -4.35 -4.62 -9.65
C ALA A 115 -5.60 -3.87 -9.18
N PHE A 116 -5.50 -3.26 -8.01
CA PHE A 116 -6.55 -2.45 -7.41
C PHE A 116 -6.29 -0.98 -7.68
N TRP A 117 -7.35 -0.22 -7.93
CA TRP A 117 -7.30 1.23 -7.87
C TRP A 117 -8.61 1.81 -7.34
N SER A 118 -8.53 3.00 -6.74
CA SER A 118 -9.67 3.77 -6.26
C SER A 118 -9.30 5.25 -6.22
N ILE A 119 -10.29 6.11 -6.47
CA ILE A 119 -10.15 7.56 -6.39
C ILE A 119 -11.36 8.18 -5.68
N ASN A 120 -11.19 9.33 -5.02
CA ASN A 120 -12.26 10.03 -4.29
C ASN A 120 -13.01 11.11 -5.09
N ILE A 121 -12.71 11.26 -6.39
CA ILE A 121 -13.40 12.21 -7.27
C ILE A 121 -14.23 11.46 -8.32
N ASN A 122 -15.29 12.10 -8.80
CA ASN A 122 -16.06 11.59 -9.92
C ASN A 122 -15.41 12.05 -11.23
N GLU A 123 -14.94 11.11 -12.04
CA GLU A 123 -14.25 11.42 -13.29
C GLU A 123 -14.53 10.35 -14.34
N ASP A 124 -14.66 10.77 -15.61
CA ASP A 124 -14.86 9.87 -16.76
C ASP A 124 -13.57 9.13 -17.18
N TRP A 125 -12.49 9.30 -16.40
CA TRP A 125 -11.20 8.68 -16.65
C TRP A 125 -11.02 7.42 -15.81
N HIS A 126 -10.45 6.38 -16.42
CA HIS A 126 -9.98 5.19 -15.73
C HIS A 126 -8.67 4.69 -16.35
N PRO A 127 -7.73 4.19 -15.55
CA PRO A 127 -6.47 3.63 -16.04
C PRO A 127 -6.73 2.32 -16.81
N LYS A 128 -6.02 2.12 -17.92
CA LYS A 128 -5.96 0.86 -18.65
C LYS A 128 -4.62 0.15 -18.41
N ASP A 129 -3.58 0.92 -18.12
CA ASP A 129 -2.23 0.46 -17.79
C ASP A 129 -1.64 1.26 -16.63
N PHE A 130 -0.62 0.72 -15.96
CA PHE A 130 0.12 1.40 -14.90
C PHE A 130 0.76 2.72 -15.33
N THR A 131 1.15 2.83 -16.60
CA THR A 131 1.76 4.04 -17.12
C THR A 131 0.75 5.19 -17.27
N ASP A 132 -0.56 4.91 -17.30
CA ASP A 132 -1.60 5.92 -17.45
C ASP A 132 -1.67 6.88 -16.25
N TYR A 133 -1.33 6.40 -15.05
CA TYR A 133 -1.36 7.22 -13.84
C TYR A 133 -0.40 8.41 -13.91
N PHE A 134 0.77 8.25 -14.54
CA PHE A 134 1.79 9.30 -14.58
C PHE A 134 1.26 10.58 -15.20
N ASN A 135 0.68 10.48 -16.40
CA ASN A 135 0.13 11.64 -17.10
C ASN A 135 -1.04 12.25 -16.33
N LYS A 136 -1.86 11.41 -15.70
CA LYS A 136 -3.03 11.86 -14.95
C LYS A 136 -2.66 12.60 -13.66
N ILE A 137 -1.67 12.09 -12.92
CA ILE A 137 -1.11 12.77 -11.74
C ILE A 137 -0.51 14.13 -12.14
N LEU A 138 0.22 14.21 -13.25
CA LEU A 138 0.74 15.49 -13.74
C LEU A 138 -0.38 16.47 -14.11
N GLU A 139 -1.49 16.01 -14.67
CA GLU A 139 -2.66 16.85 -14.95
C GLU A 139 -3.26 17.43 -13.65
N TRP A 140 -3.52 16.56 -12.67
CA TRP A 140 -4.11 16.98 -11.39
C TRP A 140 -3.23 17.94 -10.59
N THR A 141 -1.91 17.75 -10.62
CA THR A 141 -0.95 18.57 -9.83
C THR A 141 -0.61 19.92 -10.45
N ARG A 142 -1.10 20.21 -11.67
CA ARG A 142 -0.94 21.50 -12.34
C ARG A 142 -2.07 22.49 -12.04
N LYS A 143 -3.20 22.00 -11.55
CA LYS A 143 -4.31 22.84 -11.06
C LYS A 143 -3.88 23.55 -9.78
#